data_AF-A0A7J6UM80-F1
#
_entry.id   AF-A0A7J6UM80-F1
#
_cell.length_a   1.000
_cell.length_b   1.000
_cell.length_c   1.000
_cell.angle_alpha   90.00
_cell.angle_beta   90.00
_cell.angle_gamma   90.00
#
_symmetry.space_group_name_H-M   'P 1'
#
loop_
_entity.id
_entity.type
_entity.pdbx_description
1 polymer ?
#
loop_
_entity_poly.entity_id
_entity_poly.type
_entity_poly.pdbx_seq_one_letter_code
_entity_poly.pdbx_strand_id
1 'polypeptide(L)'
;MMANGSTFEQAEKFSIAAEDRGSVALCEACCLLLLPESEREGPHLKCLACDCTLHVSCLMKQYPDVRVEQEMDWFCPRCVKNAHRDTSLAWLSQEETGFGFDWSSDMTMANFVAHNDAVCEKIFGAAHPEESAVEEVFWRVVNCGSAQHDSPGAVAACDDIWYGNDLDSAEVSSNAFPRAGSPYFLAEGEQWSLRTLPLLPDSVLNEYLPSHSGSPLDITGVTRPWVYLGSALSAFCWHAEDQYLYSINCHHAGAAKIWYSVPGRQAGAMEDLFRRE
;
A
#
# COMPACT_ATOMS: atom_id res chain seq x y z
N MET A 1 -44.92 -18.49 -33.92
CA MET A 1 -44.56 -19.66 -33.11
C MET A 1 -43.12 -20.00 -33.41
N MET A 2 -42.20 -19.54 -32.56
CA MET A 2 -40.79 -19.92 -32.65
C MET A 2 -40.63 -21.29 -31.99
N ALA A 3 -40.01 -22.23 -32.69
CA ALA A 3 -39.56 -23.48 -32.09
C ALA A 3 -38.29 -23.17 -31.28
N ASN A 4 -38.38 -23.33 -29.95
CA ASN A 4 -37.24 -23.33 -29.06
C ASN A 4 -36.35 -24.53 -29.38
N GLY A 5 -35.24 -24.32 -30.07
CA GLY A 5 -34.11 -25.23 -30.02
C GLY A 5 -33.63 -25.29 -28.57
N SER A 6 -33.66 -26.47 -27.97
CA SER A 6 -33.33 -26.64 -26.55
C SER A 6 -31.88 -26.22 -26.28
N THR A 7 -31.62 -25.66 -25.11
CA THR A 7 -30.28 -25.33 -24.58
C THR A 7 -29.27 -26.49 -24.67
N PHE A 8 -29.75 -27.72 -24.83
CA PHE A 8 -28.95 -28.92 -24.98
C PHE A 8 -28.29 -29.06 -26.36
N GLU A 9 -28.98 -28.71 -27.45
CA GLU A 9 -28.40 -28.74 -28.81
C GLU A 9 -27.32 -27.67 -29.00
N GLN A 10 -27.42 -26.56 -28.25
CA GLN A 10 -26.37 -25.53 -28.22
C GLN A 10 -25.15 -26.04 -27.43
N ALA A 11 -25.35 -26.65 -26.26
CA ALA A 11 -24.26 -27.22 -25.46
C ALA A 11 -23.52 -28.37 -26.17
N GLU A 12 -24.24 -29.22 -26.91
CA GLU A 12 -23.66 -30.35 -27.66
C GLU A 12 -22.87 -29.87 -28.89
N LYS A 13 -23.34 -28.83 -29.59
CA LYS A 13 -22.56 -28.14 -30.64
C LYS A 13 -21.30 -27.46 -30.08
N PHE A 14 -21.33 -26.97 -28.84
CA PHE A 14 -20.18 -26.40 -28.14
C PHE A 14 -19.13 -27.46 -27.78
N SER A 15 -19.56 -28.64 -27.31
CA SER A 15 -18.64 -29.75 -26.99
C SER A 15 -17.96 -30.31 -28.24
N ILE A 16 -18.73 -30.53 -29.32
CA ILE A 16 -18.20 -31.04 -30.60
C ILE A 16 -17.24 -30.01 -31.25
N ALA A 17 -17.48 -28.71 -31.08
CA ALA A 17 -16.58 -27.66 -31.57
C ALA A 17 -15.30 -27.49 -30.72
N ALA A 18 -15.33 -27.87 -29.44
CA ALA A 18 -14.19 -27.79 -28.53
C ALA A 18 -13.22 -28.98 -28.67
N GLU A 19 -13.72 -30.15 -29.07
CA GLU A 19 -12.89 -31.36 -29.25
C GLU A 19 -12.10 -31.39 -30.57
N ASP A 20 -12.51 -30.61 -31.59
CA ASP A 20 -11.98 -30.72 -32.96
C ASP A 20 -11.15 -29.51 -33.43
N ARG A 21 -10.70 -28.62 -32.54
CA ARG A 21 -9.93 -27.42 -32.93
C ARG A 21 -8.67 -27.21 -32.09
N GLY A 22 -7.51 -27.47 -32.71
CA GLY A 22 -6.21 -27.16 -32.14
C GLY A 22 -6.09 -25.70 -31.69
N SER A 23 -5.65 -25.49 -30.45
CA SER A 23 -5.03 -24.27 -29.92
C SER A 23 -5.61 -22.92 -30.35
N VAL A 24 -6.93 -22.76 -30.47
CA VAL A 24 -7.52 -21.44 -30.79
C VAL A 24 -7.76 -20.66 -29.50
N ALA A 25 -7.12 -19.50 -29.36
CA ALA A 25 -7.31 -18.63 -28.20
C ALA A 25 -8.75 -18.07 -28.19
N LEU A 26 -9.39 -18.06 -27.02
CA LEU A 26 -10.72 -17.47 -26.81
C LEU A 26 -10.58 -16.19 -25.97
N CYS A 27 -11.42 -15.20 -26.26
CA CYS A 27 -11.56 -14.02 -25.41
C CYS A 27 -12.23 -14.42 -24.09
N GLU A 28 -11.60 -14.16 -22.95
CA GLU A 28 -12.14 -14.57 -21.63
C GLU A 28 -13.44 -13.84 -21.23
N ALA A 29 -13.74 -12.68 -21.84
CA ALA A 29 -14.95 -11.91 -21.54
C ALA A 29 -16.18 -12.33 -22.37
N CYS A 30 -16.01 -12.73 -23.63
CA CYS A 30 -17.13 -13.06 -24.53
C CYS A 30 -17.13 -14.49 -25.05
N CYS A 31 -16.09 -15.27 -24.74
CA CYS A 31 -15.90 -16.65 -25.20
C CYS A 31 -15.93 -16.83 -26.73
N LEU A 32 -15.72 -15.73 -27.49
CA LEU A 32 -15.60 -15.75 -28.94
C LEU A 32 -14.14 -15.97 -29.36
N LEU A 33 -13.97 -16.54 -30.55
CA LEU A 33 -12.67 -16.87 -31.16
C LEU A 33 -11.84 -15.60 -31.37
N LEU A 34 -10.57 -15.64 -30.94
CA LEU A 34 -9.55 -14.69 -31.36
C LEU A 34 -8.99 -15.20 -32.70
N LEU A 35 -9.44 -14.62 -33.80
CA LEU A 35 -8.98 -15.01 -35.14
C LEU A 35 -7.45 -14.77 -35.29
N PRO A 36 -6.75 -15.47 -36.19
CA PRO A 36 -5.33 -15.22 -36.49
C PRO A 36 -5.08 -13.79 -37.02
N GLU A 37 -3.86 -13.25 -36.86
CA GLU A 37 -3.49 -11.85 -37.22
C GLU A 37 -3.94 -11.40 -38.61
N SER A 38 -4.02 -12.32 -39.56
CA SER A 38 -4.38 -12.07 -40.95
C SER A 38 -5.86 -11.76 -41.21
N GLU A 39 -6.76 -11.98 -40.24
CA GLU A 39 -8.23 -11.86 -40.44
C GLU A 39 -8.93 -10.98 -39.38
N ARG A 40 -8.20 -10.16 -38.60
CA ARG A 40 -8.72 -9.55 -37.36
C ARG A 40 -9.52 -8.25 -37.54
N GLU A 41 -10.72 -8.22 -36.96
CA GLU A 41 -11.40 -6.99 -36.52
C GLU A 41 -10.90 -6.56 -35.13
N GLY A 42 -9.75 -5.88 -35.05
CA GLY A 42 -9.36 -5.06 -33.89
C GLY A 42 -8.33 -5.64 -32.89
N PRO A 43 -7.77 -4.78 -32.02
CA PRO A 43 -6.70 -5.13 -31.09
C PRO A 43 -7.18 -5.99 -29.90
N HIS A 44 -6.29 -6.83 -29.38
CA HIS A 44 -6.48 -7.70 -28.22
C HIS A 44 -5.30 -7.53 -27.26
N LEU A 45 -5.53 -7.83 -25.98
CA LEU A 45 -4.53 -7.74 -24.92
C LEU A 45 -4.30 -9.13 -24.33
N LYS A 46 -3.03 -9.45 -24.07
CA LYS A 46 -2.61 -10.69 -23.44
C LYS A 46 -2.04 -10.41 -22.06
N CYS A 47 -2.59 -11.08 -21.05
CA CYS A 47 -2.21 -10.89 -19.65
C CYS A 47 -0.84 -11.50 -19.43
N LEU A 48 0.11 -10.72 -18.93
CA LEU A 48 1.47 -11.21 -18.66
C LEU A 48 1.52 -12.24 -17.52
N ALA A 49 0.51 -12.28 -16.63
CA ALA A 49 0.52 -13.17 -15.46
C ALA A 49 -0.20 -14.51 -15.67
N CYS A 50 -1.35 -14.54 -16.37
CA CYS A 50 -2.11 -15.78 -16.56
C CYS A 50 -2.31 -16.15 -18.04
N ASP A 51 -1.61 -15.48 -18.94
CA ASP A 51 -1.67 -15.68 -20.40
C ASP A 51 -3.05 -15.52 -21.03
N CYS A 52 -4.05 -15.06 -20.28
CA CYS A 52 -5.39 -14.88 -20.81
C CYS A 52 -5.47 -13.72 -21.78
N THR A 53 -6.36 -13.85 -22.76
CA THR A 53 -6.49 -12.88 -23.84
C THR A 53 -7.87 -12.24 -23.84
N LEU A 54 -7.93 -10.92 -24.00
CA LEU A 54 -9.16 -10.13 -24.01
C LEU A 54 -9.20 -9.21 -25.23
N HIS A 55 -10.38 -9.09 -25.87
CA HIS A 55 -10.59 -8.01 -26.83
C HIS A 55 -10.58 -6.66 -26.12
N VAL A 56 -9.90 -5.67 -26.70
CA VAL A 56 -9.90 -4.30 -26.16
C VAL A 56 -11.32 -3.75 -26.11
N SER A 57 -12.18 -4.07 -27.08
CA SER A 57 -13.59 -3.66 -27.10
C SER A 57 -14.40 -4.28 -25.96
N CYS A 58 -14.16 -5.55 -25.60
CA CYS A 58 -14.80 -6.20 -24.47
C CYS A 58 -14.37 -5.56 -23.14
N LEU A 59 -13.08 -5.24 -23.01
CA LEU A 59 -12.53 -4.54 -21.85
C LEU A 59 -13.16 -3.14 -21.71
N MET A 60 -13.13 -2.33 -22.77
CA MET A 60 -13.71 -0.97 -22.75
C MET A 60 -15.23 -0.98 -22.54
N LYS A 61 -15.95 -2.01 -22.99
CA LYS A 61 -17.38 -2.13 -22.70
C LYS A 61 -17.66 -2.39 -21.22
N GLN A 62 -16.82 -3.18 -20.57
CA GLN A 62 -16.95 -3.51 -19.15
C GLN A 62 -16.37 -2.42 -18.24
N TYR A 63 -15.34 -1.72 -18.71
CA TYR A 63 -14.60 -0.68 -18.01
C TYR A 63 -14.40 0.54 -18.95
N PRO A 64 -15.42 1.41 -19.09
CA PRO A 64 -15.42 2.50 -20.07
C PRO A 64 -14.35 3.57 -19.83
N ASP A 65 -13.79 3.63 -18.62
CA ASP A 65 -12.73 4.59 -18.27
C ASP A 65 -11.31 4.04 -18.54
N VAL A 66 -11.17 2.76 -18.89
CA VAL A 66 -9.86 2.13 -19.14
C VAL A 66 -9.35 2.53 -20.52
N ARG A 67 -8.16 3.14 -20.57
CA ARG A 67 -7.42 3.41 -21.80
C ARG A 67 -6.34 2.35 -22.00
N VAL A 68 -6.25 1.84 -23.21
CA VAL A 68 -5.30 0.79 -23.60
C VAL A 68 -4.33 1.38 -24.60
N GLU A 69 -3.05 1.45 -24.23
CA GLU A 69 -1.95 1.78 -25.14
C GLU A 69 -1.24 0.49 -25.55
N GLN A 70 -0.83 0.38 -26.82
CA GLN A 70 -0.33 -0.88 -27.39
C GLN A 70 1.07 -1.28 -26.88
N GLU A 71 1.77 -0.38 -26.19
CA GLU A 71 3.15 -0.59 -25.71
C GLU A 71 3.23 -0.79 -24.18
N MET A 72 2.10 -0.85 -23.47
CA MET A 72 2.09 -1.05 -22.02
C MET A 72 2.03 -2.53 -21.64
N ASP A 73 2.78 -2.89 -20.60
CA ASP A 73 2.61 -4.15 -19.89
C ASP A 73 1.18 -4.24 -19.35
N TRP A 74 0.47 -5.31 -19.70
CA TRP A 74 -0.95 -5.47 -19.37
C TRP A 74 -1.22 -6.69 -18.48
N PHE A 75 -2.02 -6.47 -17.44
CA PHE A 75 -2.52 -7.49 -16.53
C PHE A 75 -4.05 -7.46 -16.51
N CYS A 76 -4.69 -8.63 -16.53
CA CYS A 76 -6.15 -8.69 -16.52
C CYS A 76 -6.72 -8.27 -15.15
N PRO A 77 -7.97 -7.77 -15.08
CA PRO A 77 -8.59 -7.32 -13.83
C PRO A 77 -8.59 -8.39 -12.72
N ARG A 78 -8.62 -9.69 -13.06
CA ARG A 78 -8.47 -10.78 -12.10
C ARG A 78 -7.07 -10.81 -11.50
N CYS A 79 -6.04 -10.76 -12.34
CA CYS A 79 -4.65 -10.74 -11.89
C CYS A 79 -4.34 -9.46 -11.11
N VAL A 80 -4.87 -8.30 -11.50
CA VAL A 80 -4.72 -7.05 -10.75
C VAL A 80 -5.45 -7.13 -9.40
N LYS A 81 -6.68 -7.66 -9.35
CA LYS A 81 -7.43 -7.84 -8.10
C LYS A 81 -6.77 -8.85 -7.16
N ASN A 82 -6.15 -9.88 -7.70
CA ASN A 82 -5.36 -10.84 -6.93
C ASN A 82 -4.02 -10.22 -6.51
N ALA A 83 -3.38 -9.44 -7.37
CA ALA A 83 -2.17 -8.68 -7.04
C ALA A 83 -2.44 -7.66 -5.94
N HIS A 84 -3.58 -6.98 -5.89
CA HIS A 84 -3.93 -6.11 -4.75
C HIS A 84 -4.07 -6.86 -3.43
N ARG A 85 -4.18 -8.20 -3.44
CA ARG A 85 -4.02 -9.03 -2.23
C ARG A 85 -2.56 -9.43 -2.00
N ASP A 86 -1.79 -9.59 -3.08
CA ASP A 86 -0.41 -10.10 -3.09
C ASP A 86 0.70 -9.04 -3.26
N THR A 87 0.39 -7.73 -3.27
CA THR A 87 1.39 -6.63 -3.42
C THR A 87 1.88 -6.06 -2.10
N SER A 88 1.44 -6.60 -0.95
CA SER A 88 2.33 -6.59 0.20
C SER A 88 3.46 -7.57 -0.11
N LEU A 89 4.61 -7.48 0.53
CA LEU A 89 5.71 -8.45 0.40
C LEU A 89 5.35 -9.88 0.92
N ALA A 90 4.08 -10.27 0.85
CA ALA A 90 3.46 -11.52 1.26
C ALA A 90 3.73 -12.72 0.32
N TRP A 91 4.78 -12.68 -0.51
CA TRP A 91 5.37 -13.93 -1.02
C TRP A 91 6.08 -14.73 0.08
N LEU A 92 6.21 -14.14 1.26
CA LEU A 92 6.28 -14.84 2.54
C LEU A 92 5.02 -14.41 3.30
N SER A 93 3.91 -15.11 3.10
CA SER A 93 2.70 -14.78 3.86
C SER A 93 3.02 -14.87 5.36
N GLN A 94 2.42 -14.02 6.19
CA GLN A 94 2.51 -14.12 7.64
C GLN A 94 2.12 -15.53 8.12
N GLU A 95 1.28 -16.23 7.34
CA GLU A 95 0.89 -17.63 7.55
C GLU A 95 2.05 -18.63 7.32
N GLU A 96 2.97 -18.35 6.38
CA GLU A 96 4.11 -19.22 6.07
C GLU A 96 5.34 -18.96 6.94
N THR A 97 5.56 -17.70 7.34
CA THR A 97 6.76 -17.32 8.12
C THR A 97 6.50 -17.03 9.59
N GLY A 98 5.24 -16.76 9.97
CA GLY A 98 4.92 -16.20 11.28
C GLY A 98 5.48 -14.79 11.49
N PHE A 99 6.04 -14.16 10.46
CA PHE A 99 6.71 -12.86 10.54
C PHE A 99 5.85 -11.78 9.90
N GLY A 100 5.55 -10.74 10.68
CA GLY A 100 4.69 -9.63 10.28
C GLY A 100 4.04 -8.98 11.50
N PHE A 101 3.23 -7.95 11.24
CA PHE A 101 2.44 -7.30 12.28
C PHE A 101 1.02 -7.82 12.25
N ASP A 102 0.47 -8.13 13.42
CA ASP A 102 -0.92 -8.52 13.56
C ASP A 102 -1.84 -7.30 13.44
N TRP A 103 -2.93 -7.47 12.70
CA TRP A 103 -3.94 -6.43 12.55
C TRP A 103 -4.83 -6.37 13.78
N SER A 104 -4.93 -5.18 14.38
CA SER A 104 -5.91 -4.90 15.43
C SER A 104 -7.22 -4.35 14.85
N SER A 105 -8.28 -4.37 15.67
CA SER A 105 -9.54 -3.70 15.34
C SER A 105 -9.41 -2.18 15.28
N ASP A 106 -10.36 -1.53 14.62
CA ASP A 106 -10.50 -0.07 14.61
C ASP A 106 -10.49 0.53 16.02
N MET A 107 -9.88 1.71 16.15
CA MET A 107 -9.66 2.33 17.44
C MET A 107 -9.79 3.84 17.39
N THR A 108 -10.27 4.41 18.49
CA THR A 108 -10.29 5.85 18.68
C THR A 108 -8.94 6.35 19.21
N MET A 109 -8.60 7.60 18.91
CA MET A 109 -7.40 8.25 19.45
C MET A 109 -7.36 8.21 20.99
N ALA A 110 -8.51 8.39 21.65
CA ALA A 110 -8.59 8.37 23.11
C ALA A 110 -8.22 6.99 23.68
N ASN A 111 -8.69 5.91 23.06
CA ASN A 111 -8.35 4.55 23.47
C ASN A 111 -6.88 4.22 23.18
N PHE A 112 -6.36 4.69 22.04
CA PHE A 112 -4.95 4.51 21.68
C PHE A 112 -4.02 5.16 22.72
N VAL A 113 -4.31 6.40 23.14
CA VAL A 113 -3.55 7.11 24.19
C VAL A 113 -3.67 6.40 25.53
N ALA A 114 -4.88 6.03 25.95
CA ALA A 114 -5.09 5.34 27.22
C ALA A 114 -4.37 3.98 27.29
N HIS A 115 -4.34 3.24 26.17
CA HIS A 115 -3.58 2.00 26.06
C HIS A 115 -2.08 2.24 26.17
N ASN A 116 -1.56 3.21 25.42
CA ASN A 116 -0.15 3.59 25.49
C ASN A 116 0.27 3.94 26.92
N ASP A 117 -0.49 4.77 27.62
CA ASP A 117 -0.17 5.18 28.98
C ASP A 117 -0.15 3.97 29.93
N ALA A 118 -1.10 3.04 29.78
CA ALA A 118 -1.15 1.81 30.57
C ALA A 118 0.02 0.87 30.29
N VAL A 119 0.47 0.78 29.04
CA VAL A 119 1.67 0.01 28.65
C VAL A 119 2.93 0.67 29.20
N CYS A 120 3.05 1.99 29.09
CA CYS A 120 4.17 2.75 29.64
C CYS A 120 4.29 2.57 31.16
N GLU A 121 3.19 2.63 31.90
CA GLU A 121 3.18 2.38 33.35
C GLU A 121 3.69 0.97 33.70
N LYS A 122 3.35 -0.05 32.91
CA LYS A 122 3.82 -1.43 33.15
C LYS A 122 5.31 -1.61 32.87
N ILE A 123 5.84 -0.95 31.83
CA ILE A 123 7.23 -1.12 31.37
C ILE A 123 8.18 -0.20 32.14
N PHE A 124 7.81 1.07 32.31
CA PHE A 124 8.67 2.12 32.84
C PHE A 124 8.29 2.60 34.24
N GLY A 125 7.11 2.21 34.75
CA GLY A 125 6.59 2.74 36.02
C GLY A 125 6.14 4.21 35.93
N ALA A 126 5.92 4.71 34.72
CA ALA A 126 5.40 6.04 34.45
C ALA A 126 4.68 6.07 33.08
N ALA A 127 3.53 6.74 32.99
CA ALA A 127 2.79 6.94 31.75
C ALA A 127 3.59 7.73 30.69
N HIS A 128 4.47 8.62 31.14
CA HIS A 128 5.30 9.47 30.29
C HIS A 128 6.78 9.32 30.67
N PRO A 129 7.44 8.24 30.19
CA PRO A 129 8.85 7.99 30.46
C PRO A 129 9.76 9.00 29.74
N GLU A 130 10.96 9.20 30.29
CA GLU A 130 12.02 9.98 29.65
C GLU A 130 12.52 9.29 28.36
N GLU A 131 12.89 10.09 27.36
CA GLU A 131 13.31 9.59 26.03
C GLU A 131 14.46 8.59 26.12
N SER A 132 15.46 8.87 26.96
CA SER A 132 16.62 7.99 27.17
C SER A 132 16.24 6.62 27.75
N ALA A 133 15.22 6.57 28.63
CA ALA A 133 14.74 5.31 29.17
C ALA A 133 14.02 4.50 28.09
N VAL A 134 13.21 5.16 27.25
CA VAL A 134 12.54 4.51 26.11
C VAL A 134 13.57 3.94 25.13
N GLU A 135 14.61 4.71 24.79
CA GLU A 135 15.68 4.26 23.88
C GLU A 135 16.45 3.06 24.43
N GLU A 136 16.80 3.08 25.73
CA GLU A 136 17.49 1.97 26.40
C GLU A 136 16.64 0.69 26.39
N VAL A 137 15.36 0.78 26.77
CA VAL A 137 14.46 -0.37 26.77
C VAL A 137 14.23 -0.89 25.35
N PHE A 138 14.05 0.00 24.38
CA PHE A 138 13.88 -0.37 22.98
C PHE A 138 15.04 -1.25 22.48
N TRP A 139 16.28 -0.76 22.61
CA TRP A 139 17.44 -1.53 22.15
C TRP A 139 17.70 -2.78 22.97
N ARG A 140 17.37 -2.77 24.27
CA ARG A 140 17.43 -3.99 25.08
C ARG A 140 16.47 -5.05 24.55
N VAL A 141 15.21 -4.69 24.27
CA VAL A 141 14.21 -5.62 23.74
C VAL A 141 14.62 -6.13 22.35
N VAL A 142 15.10 -5.25 21.46
CA VAL A 142 15.55 -5.64 20.12
C VAL A 142 16.73 -6.61 20.17
N ASN A 143 17.73 -6.35 21.01
CA ASN A 143 18.96 -7.14 21.06
C ASN A 143 18.83 -8.45 21.86
N CYS A 144 18.00 -8.44 22.90
CA CYS A 144 17.94 -9.53 23.89
C CYS A 144 16.62 -10.31 23.89
N GLY A 145 15.61 -9.83 23.14
CA GLY A 145 14.23 -10.30 23.21
C GLY A 145 13.47 -9.75 24.42
N SER A 146 12.14 -9.74 24.35
CA SER A 146 11.26 -9.24 25.41
C SER A 146 11.38 -10.05 26.72
N ALA A 147 11.76 -11.33 26.65
CA ALA A 147 11.83 -12.25 27.78
C ALA A 147 12.93 -11.98 28.83
N GLN A 148 13.87 -11.06 28.56
CA GLN A 148 14.95 -10.73 29.51
C GLN A 148 14.59 -9.62 30.49
N HIS A 149 13.32 -9.18 30.57
CA HIS A 149 12.91 -8.26 31.62
C HIS A 149 12.71 -8.98 32.96
N ASP A 150 13.23 -8.43 34.05
CA ASP A 150 13.11 -8.99 35.41
C ASP A 150 11.66 -9.08 35.93
N SER A 151 10.68 -8.56 35.17
CA SER A 151 9.27 -8.51 35.55
C SER A 151 8.39 -9.12 34.46
N PRO A 152 7.70 -10.26 34.73
CA PRO A 152 6.81 -10.92 33.76
C PRO A 152 5.73 -10.00 33.17
N GLY A 153 5.26 -9.01 33.93
CA GLY A 153 4.27 -8.04 33.47
C GLY A 153 4.82 -7.02 32.47
N ALA A 154 6.11 -6.68 32.56
CA ALA A 154 6.78 -5.80 31.61
C ALA A 154 7.09 -6.53 30.30
N VAL A 155 7.47 -7.82 30.37
CA VAL A 155 7.66 -8.67 29.18
C VAL A 155 6.40 -8.71 28.33
N ALA A 156 5.26 -9.08 28.93
CA ALA A 156 3.98 -9.17 28.21
C ALA A 156 3.50 -7.81 27.68
N ALA A 157 3.86 -6.71 28.33
CA ALA A 157 3.53 -5.37 27.86
C ALA A 157 4.38 -4.95 26.63
N CYS A 158 5.62 -5.42 26.53
CA CYS A 158 6.46 -5.21 25.34
C CYS A 158 5.92 -5.93 24.10
N ASP A 159 5.07 -6.95 24.28
CA ASP A 159 4.41 -7.68 23.18
C ASP A 159 3.06 -7.05 22.79
N ASP A 160 2.59 -6.01 23.49
CA ASP A 160 1.28 -5.35 23.31
C ASP A 160 1.44 -3.87 22.88
N ILE A 161 2.34 -3.65 21.92
CA ILE A 161 2.65 -2.32 21.36
C ILE A 161 1.81 -2.09 20.11
N TRP A 162 1.14 -0.94 20.04
CA TRP A 162 0.28 -0.59 18.91
C TRP A 162 0.89 0.51 18.05
N TYR A 163 0.70 0.42 16.74
CA TYR A 163 1.18 1.40 15.79
C TYR A 163 0.11 1.63 14.69
N GLY A 164 -0.22 2.88 14.43
CA GLY A 164 -1.06 3.26 13.30
C GLY A 164 -0.19 3.83 12.19
N ASN A 165 0.12 3.03 11.16
CA ASN A 165 0.91 3.45 10.01
C ASN A 165 0.06 3.68 8.77
N ASP A 166 0.61 4.47 7.84
CA ASP A 166 0.11 4.64 6.47
C ASP A 166 -1.37 5.05 6.37
N LEU A 167 -1.84 5.79 7.38
CA LEU A 167 -3.24 6.23 7.43
C LEU A 167 -3.45 7.35 6.41
N ASP A 168 -4.39 7.16 5.49
CA ASP A 168 -4.68 8.18 4.49
C ASP A 168 -5.25 9.44 5.15
N SER A 169 -4.55 10.57 4.99
CA SER A 169 -5.00 11.85 5.55
C SER A 169 -6.38 12.31 5.04
N ALA A 170 -6.85 11.81 3.89
CA ALA A 170 -8.20 12.07 3.41
C ALA A 170 -9.27 11.37 4.27
N GLU A 171 -8.95 10.22 4.86
CA GLU A 171 -9.87 9.41 5.67
C GLU A 171 -9.84 9.80 7.14
N VAL A 172 -8.65 10.01 7.70
CA VAL A 172 -8.48 10.17 9.15
C VAL A 172 -8.26 11.61 9.61
N SER A 173 -8.00 12.55 8.69
CA SER A 173 -7.44 13.85 9.08
C SER A 173 -7.88 15.03 8.20
N SER A 174 -9.12 15.48 8.40
CA SER A 174 -9.56 16.79 7.91
C SER A 174 -8.86 17.96 8.62
N ASN A 175 -8.30 17.73 9.81
CA ASN A 175 -7.85 18.78 10.73
C ASN A 175 -6.33 18.84 10.95
N ALA A 176 -5.55 17.76 10.76
CA ALA A 176 -4.08 17.87 10.90
C ALA A 176 -3.46 18.66 9.74
N PHE A 177 -4.16 18.69 8.60
CA PHE A 177 -3.83 19.53 7.46
C PHE A 177 -5.07 20.35 7.08
N PRO A 178 -5.19 21.60 7.58
CA PRO A 178 -6.36 22.43 7.36
C PRO A 178 -6.71 22.59 5.87
N ARG A 179 -7.99 22.42 5.53
CA ARG A 179 -8.51 22.64 4.17
C ARG A 179 -8.86 24.11 3.94
N ALA A 180 -8.91 24.53 2.67
CA ALA A 180 -9.47 25.81 2.29
C ALA A 180 -10.90 25.96 2.86
N GLY A 181 -11.16 27.04 3.61
CA GLY A 181 -12.43 27.26 4.31
C GLY A 181 -12.52 26.68 5.73
N SER A 182 -11.49 25.98 6.22
CA SER A 182 -11.36 25.62 7.63
C SER A 182 -11.11 26.87 8.50
N PRO A 183 -11.61 26.95 9.74
CA PRO A 183 -11.23 28.02 10.67
C PRO A 183 -9.74 28.03 11.01
N TYR A 184 -9.02 26.94 10.70
CA TYR A 184 -7.58 26.78 10.85
C TYR A 184 -6.82 26.98 9.52
N PHE A 185 -7.39 27.72 8.57
CA PHE A 185 -6.79 27.92 7.24
C PHE A 185 -5.32 28.34 7.34
N LEU A 186 -4.49 27.71 6.51
CA LEU A 186 -3.10 28.10 6.33
C LEU A 186 -3.06 29.51 5.73
N ALA A 187 -2.18 30.36 6.25
CA ALA A 187 -2.07 31.73 5.76
C ALA A 187 -1.69 31.75 4.27
N GLU A 188 -2.09 32.80 3.54
CA GLU A 188 -1.60 32.98 2.17
C GLU A 188 -0.06 32.97 2.17
N GLY A 189 0.54 32.04 1.42
CA GLY A 189 1.99 31.86 1.34
C GLY A 189 2.60 30.79 2.25
N GLU A 190 1.81 29.99 2.96
CA GLU A 190 2.32 28.89 3.79
C GLU A 190 2.77 27.69 2.94
N GLN A 191 4.06 27.64 2.64
CA GLN A 191 4.68 26.62 1.78
C GLN A 191 4.97 25.29 2.51
N TRP A 192 5.01 25.30 3.84
CA TRP A 192 5.40 24.14 4.66
C TRP A 192 4.27 23.15 4.94
N SER A 193 3.10 23.36 4.35
CA SER A 193 2.04 22.36 4.36
C SER A 193 2.47 21.14 3.55
N LEU A 194 2.44 19.96 4.18
CA LEU A 194 2.75 18.71 3.49
C LEU A 194 1.79 18.40 2.33
N ARG A 195 0.60 19.04 2.29
CA ARG A 195 -0.31 18.96 1.14
C ARG A 195 0.11 19.85 -0.04
N THR A 196 0.85 20.93 0.24
CA THR A 196 1.24 21.92 -0.77
C THR A 196 2.64 21.67 -1.29
N LEU A 197 3.54 21.10 -0.48
CA LEU A 197 4.93 20.85 -0.86
C LEU A 197 5.09 20.10 -2.20
N PRO A 198 4.35 19.00 -2.47
CA PRO A 198 4.47 18.31 -3.75
C PRO A 198 4.02 19.15 -4.95
N LEU A 199 3.21 20.19 -4.70
CA LEU A 199 2.58 21.09 -5.69
C LEU A 199 3.39 22.37 -5.93
N LEU A 200 4.51 22.56 -5.24
CA LEU A 200 5.34 23.74 -5.44
C LEU A 200 5.97 23.73 -6.85
N PRO A 201 6.21 24.90 -7.47
CA PRO A 201 6.76 24.98 -8.83
C PRO A 201 8.09 24.24 -9.02
N ASP A 202 8.92 24.18 -7.98
CA ASP A 202 10.24 23.54 -8.02
C ASP A 202 10.19 22.03 -7.71
N SER A 203 9.01 21.49 -7.42
CA SER A 203 8.81 20.06 -7.21
C SER A 203 8.66 19.34 -8.54
N VAL A 204 9.52 18.35 -8.80
CA VAL A 204 9.39 17.46 -9.97
C VAL A 204 8.07 16.70 -9.98
N LEU A 205 7.44 16.51 -8.81
CA LEU A 205 6.12 15.90 -8.69
C LEU A 205 5.04 16.81 -9.28
N ASN A 206 5.18 18.14 -9.17
CA ASN A 206 4.25 19.08 -9.78
C ASN A 206 4.47 19.20 -11.30
N GLU A 207 5.73 19.19 -11.73
CA GLU A 207 6.10 19.36 -13.15
C GLU A 207 5.77 18.12 -14.00
N TYR A 208 6.07 16.92 -13.49
CA TYR A 208 6.07 15.68 -14.29
C TYR A 208 5.00 14.66 -13.90
N LEU A 209 4.22 14.89 -12.83
CA LEU A 209 3.07 14.03 -12.48
C LEU A 209 1.70 14.73 -12.64
N PRO A 210 1.39 15.43 -13.76
CA PRO A 210 0.02 15.83 -14.04
C PRO A 210 -0.81 14.59 -14.43
N SER A 211 -2.00 14.47 -13.85
CA SER A 211 -3.00 13.51 -14.30
C SER A 211 -3.55 13.92 -15.67
N HIS A 212 -4.21 12.99 -16.37
CA HIS A 212 -4.84 13.25 -17.67
C HIS A 212 -5.91 14.37 -17.65
N SER A 213 -6.34 14.83 -16.48
CA SER A 213 -7.26 15.96 -16.33
C SER A 213 -6.57 17.33 -16.20
N GLY A 214 -5.23 17.37 -16.22
CA GLY A 214 -4.45 18.60 -16.02
C GLY A 214 -4.24 18.99 -14.56
N SER A 215 -4.70 18.16 -13.61
CA SER A 215 -4.44 18.32 -12.17
C SER A 215 -3.33 17.37 -11.70
N PRO A 216 -2.50 17.73 -10.72
CA PRO A 216 -1.47 16.84 -10.14
C PRO A 216 -2.05 15.48 -9.70
N LEU A 217 -1.32 14.40 -9.96
CA LEU A 217 -1.69 13.04 -9.53
C LEU A 217 -1.77 12.98 -8.00
N ASP A 218 -2.86 12.41 -7.51
CA ASP A 218 -3.19 12.31 -6.09
C ASP A 218 -2.88 10.90 -5.58
N ILE A 219 -1.60 10.70 -5.23
CA ILE A 219 -1.00 9.43 -4.85
C ILE A 219 -0.81 9.44 -3.33
N THR A 220 -1.49 8.53 -2.65
CA THR A 220 -1.38 8.34 -1.19
C THR A 220 0.06 8.01 -0.81
N GLY A 221 0.59 8.69 0.22
CA GLY A 221 1.98 8.57 0.67
C GLY A 221 2.99 9.43 -0.10
N VAL A 222 2.69 9.83 -1.34
CA VAL A 222 3.63 10.59 -2.21
C VAL A 222 3.22 12.05 -2.36
N THR A 223 2.05 12.32 -2.95
CA THR A 223 1.52 13.69 -3.11
C THR A 223 0.43 14.01 -2.11
N ARG A 224 -0.19 12.98 -1.52
CA ARG A 224 -1.11 13.09 -0.41
C ARG A 224 -0.46 12.54 0.86
N PRO A 225 -0.35 13.33 1.94
CA PRO A 225 0.34 12.89 3.15
C PRO A 225 -0.34 11.69 3.82
N TRP A 226 0.48 10.80 4.38
CA TRP A 226 0.06 9.83 5.38
C TRP A 226 0.10 10.43 6.79
N VAL A 227 -0.69 9.84 7.69
CA VAL A 227 -0.70 10.14 9.11
C VAL A 227 -0.23 8.92 9.87
N TYR A 228 0.65 9.14 10.85
CA TYR A 228 1.20 8.09 11.70
C TYR A 228 0.84 8.33 13.16
N LEU A 229 0.37 7.30 13.84
CA LEU A 229 0.05 7.29 15.27
C LEU A 229 1.03 6.36 15.98
N GLY A 230 1.97 6.94 16.72
CA GLY A 230 2.99 6.22 17.47
C GLY A 230 2.63 6.04 18.93
N SER A 231 2.95 4.87 19.48
CA SER A 231 3.02 4.59 20.92
C SER A 231 4.49 4.42 21.36
N ALA A 232 4.76 4.38 22.65
CA ALA A 232 6.09 4.07 23.16
C ALA A 232 6.56 2.71 22.64
N LEU A 233 7.84 2.62 22.25
CA LEU A 233 8.45 1.45 21.63
C LEU A 233 7.90 1.07 20.23
N SER A 234 6.87 1.74 19.70
CA SER A 234 6.47 1.54 18.30
C SER A 234 7.59 1.99 17.37
N ALA A 235 7.80 1.21 16.30
CA ALA A 235 8.93 1.40 15.41
C ALA A 235 8.54 1.26 13.95
N PHE A 236 9.27 1.98 13.10
CA PHE A 236 9.30 1.78 11.66
C PHE A 236 10.68 1.25 11.30
N CYS A 237 10.72 0.09 10.65
CA CYS A 237 11.97 -0.61 10.35
C CYS A 237 12.81 0.16 9.32
N TRP A 238 14.07 -0.24 9.19
CA TRP A 238 14.97 0.31 8.17
C TRP A 238 14.36 0.22 6.77
N HIS A 239 14.22 1.38 6.13
CA HIS A 239 13.75 1.49 4.75
C HIS A 239 14.38 2.70 4.06
N ALA A 240 14.29 2.72 2.74
CA ALA A 240 14.47 3.91 1.92
C ALA A 240 13.13 4.22 1.24
N GLU A 241 12.92 5.48 0.91
CA GLU A 241 11.69 5.92 0.24
C GLU A 241 11.59 5.38 -1.18
N ASP A 242 10.36 5.20 -1.65
CA ASP A 242 10.09 4.79 -3.02
C ASP A 242 10.75 5.76 -4.01
N GLN A 243 11.42 5.18 -5.02
CA GLN A 243 12.19 5.91 -6.02
C GLN A 243 13.30 6.82 -5.43
N TYR A 244 13.71 6.56 -4.18
CA TYR A 244 14.67 7.38 -3.44
C TYR A 244 14.26 8.86 -3.36
N LEU A 245 12.95 9.12 -3.26
CA LEU A 245 12.42 10.45 -3.06
C LEU A 245 12.84 11.04 -1.71
N TYR A 246 12.72 12.36 -1.60
CA TYR A 246 12.82 13.02 -0.30
C TYR A 246 11.58 12.72 0.53
N SER A 247 11.79 12.44 1.81
CA SER A 247 10.74 12.33 2.81
C SER A 247 10.78 13.53 3.75
N ILE A 248 9.60 14.03 4.10
CA ILE A 248 9.43 15.08 5.08
C ILE A 248 8.37 14.66 6.08
N ASN A 249 8.69 14.76 7.37
CA ASN A 249 7.80 14.40 8.46
C ASN A 249 7.46 15.63 9.30
N CYS A 250 6.18 15.78 9.65
CA CYS A 250 5.71 16.79 10.59
C CYS A 250 5.23 16.11 11.87
N HIS A 251 5.90 16.40 12.99
CA HIS A 251 5.50 15.91 14.30
C HIS A 251 4.47 16.85 14.92
N HIS A 252 3.18 16.55 14.74
CA HIS A 252 2.10 17.45 15.15
C HIS A 252 1.98 17.60 16.68
N ALA A 253 2.07 16.50 17.44
CA ALA A 253 1.88 16.48 18.89
C ALA A 253 2.37 15.14 19.48
N GLY A 254 2.49 15.12 20.81
CA GLY A 254 2.86 13.93 21.58
C GLY A 254 4.35 13.87 21.93
N ALA A 255 4.77 12.76 22.52
CA ALA A 255 6.15 12.50 22.91
C ALA A 255 7.09 12.47 21.69
N ALA A 256 8.40 12.60 21.92
CA ALA A 256 9.38 12.64 20.85
C ALA A 256 9.46 11.33 20.05
N LYS A 257 9.82 11.47 18.77
CA LYS A 257 10.15 10.37 17.86
C LYS A 257 11.66 10.34 17.66
N ILE A 258 12.29 9.21 17.94
CA ILE A 258 13.73 9.01 17.79
C ILE A 258 14.03 8.51 16.36
N TRP A 259 15.01 9.10 15.70
CA TRP A 259 15.40 8.78 14.33
C TRP A 259 16.83 8.29 14.25
N TYR A 260 17.02 7.16 13.56
CA TYR A 260 18.34 6.70 13.12
C TYR A 260 18.41 6.84 11.60
N SER A 261 19.50 7.42 11.10
CA SER A 261 19.66 7.65 9.66
C SER A 261 21.03 7.20 9.19
N VAL A 262 21.06 6.65 7.98
CA VAL A 262 22.29 6.29 7.28
C VAL A 262 22.42 7.18 6.05
N PRO A 263 23.57 7.84 5.85
CA PRO A 263 23.78 8.65 4.64
C PRO A 263 23.63 7.81 3.37
N GLY A 264 22.96 8.32 2.33
CA GLY A 264 22.72 7.57 1.09
C GLY A 264 23.99 6.99 0.43
N ARG A 265 25.14 7.66 0.56
CA ARG A 265 26.45 7.14 0.11
C ARG A 265 26.90 5.83 0.79
N GLN A 266 26.28 5.47 1.91
CA GLN A 266 26.56 4.25 2.69
C GLN A 266 25.47 3.19 2.51
N ALA A 267 24.43 3.43 1.69
CA ALA A 267 23.32 2.49 1.49
C ALA A 267 23.81 1.08 1.10
N GLY A 268 24.68 0.98 0.09
CA GLY A 268 25.22 -0.32 -0.34
C GLY A 268 26.03 -1.04 0.76
N ALA A 269 26.75 -0.30 1.62
CA ALA A 269 27.49 -0.90 2.73
C ALA A 269 26.54 -1.44 3.83
N MET A 270 25.42 -0.77 4.07
CA MET A 270 24.38 -1.22 4.99
C MET A 270 23.64 -2.45 4.45
N GLU A 271 23.25 -2.43 3.18
CA GLU A 271 22.61 -3.56 2.50
C GLU A 271 23.52 -4.81 2.51
N ASP A 272 24.81 -4.62 2.26
CA ASP A 272 25.80 -5.70 2.33
C ASP A 272 26.01 -6.26 3.74
N LEU A 273 25.74 -5.47 4.79
CA LEU A 273 25.77 -5.93 6.18
C LEU A 273 24.55 -6.80 6.47
N PHE A 274 23.34 -6.36 6.11
CA PHE A 274 22.12 -7.14 6.29
C PHE A 274 22.09 -8.45 5.49
N ARG A 275 22.80 -8.52 4.35
CA ARG A 275 22.86 -9.75 3.54
C ARG A 275 23.79 -10.83 4.10
N ARG A 276 24.66 -10.48 5.05
CA ARG A 276 25.67 -11.39 5.63
C ARG A 276 25.21 -12.07 6.91
N GLU A 277 24.29 -11.43 7.62
CA GLU A 277 23.58 -11.98 8.78
C GLU A 277 22.45 -12.91 8.31
#